data_AF-G6YM26-F1
#
_entry.id   AF-G6YM26-F1
#
_cell.length_a   1.000
_cell.length_b   1.000
_cell.length_c   1.000
_cell.angle_alpha   90.00
_cell.angle_beta   90.00
_cell.angle_gamma   90.00
#
_symmetry.space_group_name_H-M   'P 1'
#
loop_
_entity.id
_entity.type
_entity.pdbx_description
1 polymer ?
#
loop_
_entity_poly.entity_id
_entity_poly.type
_entity_poly.pdbx_seq_one_letter_code
_entity_poly.pdbx_strand_id
1 'polypeptide(L)'
;ADCRDATLAIAREVTRRDDPLSHVSRQHLSNLVNAFSKWPQEADCRQATVAIAGEVLRRASGPSDFTPQDMVDMVNGFSKWPERAQCRQAAVALGVGLLGRADRADRLSDFAPQGLANLANGFSKWSDGTDCRDATVAIAGEVLRRVDKLSDFIPQHLANLVNGFGKWPEAVECRQATVAIAGEVLGRADELADFIPQHLANLMNGFSRWPEEAACHQAIMDIARRLGSAGLRFAAFTTPALSTIANDLARECKRGEGSGEITETALLRDRLHKLAHHLHYATDRLERADALGITNIFRALAKARLFDDFGSLARAGLDRLQELHRAPGFATENNLESMGNL
;
A
#
# COMPACT_ATOMS: atom_id res chain seq x y z
N ALA A 1 3.97 -23.03 -25.45
CA ALA A 1 2.89 -22.11 -25.07
C ALA A 1 3.39 -21.30 -23.88
N ASP A 2 3.29 -19.98 -23.94
CA ASP A 2 3.68 -19.11 -22.83
C ASP A 2 2.74 -19.36 -21.63
N CYS A 3 3.24 -19.29 -20.39
CA CYS A 3 2.43 -19.38 -19.17
C CYS A 3 1.31 -18.32 -19.17
N ARG A 4 1.56 -17.18 -19.83
CA ARG A 4 0.55 -16.16 -20.09
C ARG A 4 -0.59 -16.69 -20.95
N ASP A 5 -0.29 -17.23 -22.13
CA ASP A 5 -1.31 -17.70 -23.08
C ASP A 5 -2.18 -18.81 -22.47
N ALA A 6 -1.55 -19.73 -21.73
CA ALA A 6 -2.27 -20.78 -21.01
C ALA A 6 -3.22 -20.19 -19.97
N THR A 7 -2.78 -19.19 -19.20
CA THR A 7 -3.64 -18.55 -18.20
C THR A 7 -4.81 -17.81 -18.84
N LEU A 8 -4.57 -17.10 -19.96
CA LEU A 8 -5.62 -16.40 -20.69
C LEU A 8 -6.64 -17.37 -21.31
N ALA A 9 -6.19 -18.50 -21.83
CA ALA A 9 -7.07 -19.55 -22.33
C ALA A 9 -7.96 -20.13 -21.21
N ILE A 10 -7.38 -20.38 -20.04
CA ILE A 10 -8.14 -20.85 -18.87
C ILE A 10 -9.13 -19.78 -18.40
N ALA A 11 -8.71 -18.51 -18.34
CA ALA A 11 -9.60 -17.41 -17.95
C ALA A 11 -10.82 -17.32 -18.89
N ARG A 12 -10.61 -17.43 -20.21
CA ARG A 12 -11.69 -17.47 -21.21
C ARG A 12 -12.60 -18.68 -21.04
N GLU A 13 -12.05 -19.83 -20.72
CA GLU A 13 -12.86 -21.02 -20.50
C GLU A 13 -13.69 -20.90 -19.21
N VAL A 14 -13.14 -20.33 -18.15
CA VAL A 14 -13.88 -20.04 -16.90
C VAL A 14 -15.05 -19.08 -17.16
N THR A 15 -14.89 -18.10 -18.05
CA THR A 15 -15.97 -17.14 -18.37
C THR A 15 -16.99 -17.66 -19.36
N ARG A 16 -16.59 -18.55 -20.27
CA ARG A 16 -17.47 -19.14 -21.30
C ARG A 16 -18.34 -20.28 -20.77
N ARG A 17 -17.90 -20.96 -19.71
CA ARG A 17 -18.64 -22.09 -19.15
C ARG A 17 -19.93 -21.63 -18.47
N ASP A 18 -21.03 -22.27 -18.83
CA ASP A 18 -22.31 -22.16 -18.12
C ASP A 18 -22.36 -23.07 -16.88
N ASP A 19 -21.44 -24.05 -16.78
CA ASP A 19 -21.37 -24.96 -15.64
C ASP A 19 -20.82 -24.27 -14.37
N PRO A 20 -21.42 -24.53 -13.20
CA PRO A 20 -20.94 -23.95 -11.95
C PRO A 20 -19.55 -24.47 -11.58
N LEU A 21 -18.70 -23.58 -11.08
CA LEU A 21 -17.36 -23.87 -10.54
C LEU A 21 -17.39 -24.67 -9.21
N SER A 22 -18.55 -25.19 -8.82
CA SER A 22 -18.77 -25.95 -7.58
C SER A 22 -17.95 -27.22 -7.48
N HIS A 23 -17.62 -27.84 -8.62
CA HIS A 23 -16.78 -29.04 -8.72
C HIS A 23 -15.28 -28.74 -8.57
N VAL A 24 -14.86 -27.47 -8.71
CA VAL A 24 -13.44 -27.09 -8.61
C VAL A 24 -13.03 -27.05 -7.14
N SER A 25 -11.88 -27.62 -6.79
CA SER A 25 -11.40 -27.57 -5.40
C SER A 25 -11.10 -26.13 -4.97
N ARG A 26 -11.19 -25.85 -3.66
CA ARG A 26 -10.87 -24.53 -3.09
C ARG A 26 -9.45 -24.08 -3.45
N GLN A 27 -8.51 -25.01 -3.37
CA GLN A 27 -7.11 -24.78 -3.74
C GLN A 27 -6.93 -24.50 -5.23
N HIS A 28 -7.69 -25.15 -6.12
CA HIS A 28 -7.64 -24.80 -7.54
C HIS A 28 -8.23 -23.42 -7.80
N LEU A 29 -9.31 -23.04 -7.10
CA LEU A 29 -9.86 -21.68 -7.20
C LEU A 29 -8.85 -20.62 -6.74
N SER A 30 -8.18 -20.80 -5.60
CA SER A 30 -7.16 -19.87 -5.10
C SER A 30 -5.98 -19.76 -6.06
N ASN A 31 -5.48 -20.89 -6.59
CA ASN A 31 -4.42 -20.92 -7.58
C ASN A 31 -4.80 -20.18 -8.88
N LEU A 32 -6.04 -20.36 -9.36
CA LEU A 32 -6.54 -19.65 -10.54
C LEU A 32 -6.63 -18.13 -10.30
N VAL A 33 -7.17 -17.71 -9.15
CA VAL A 33 -7.23 -16.29 -8.78
C VAL A 33 -5.83 -15.68 -8.69
N ASN A 34 -4.88 -16.38 -8.06
CA ASN A 34 -3.48 -15.95 -7.99
C ASN A 34 -2.87 -15.83 -9.39
N ALA A 35 -3.09 -16.80 -10.27
CA ALA A 35 -2.63 -16.76 -11.65
C ALA A 35 -3.22 -15.55 -12.40
N PHE A 36 -4.55 -15.37 -12.38
CA PHE A 36 -5.22 -14.26 -13.04
C PHE A 36 -4.75 -12.89 -12.54
N SER A 37 -4.39 -12.79 -11.26
CA SER A 37 -3.89 -11.55 -10.64
C SER A 37 -2.57 -11.02 -11.23
N LYS A 38 -1.83 -11.86 -11.97
CA LYS A 38 -0.59 -11.48 -12.66
C LYS A 38 -0.84 -10.65 -13.92
N TRP A 39 -2.07 -10.67 -14.45
CA TRP A 39 -2.46 -9.92 -15.65
C TRP A 39 -3.74 -9.09 -15.39
N PRO A 40 -3.70 -8.12 -14.46
CA PRO A 40 -4.87 -7.34 -14.06
C PRO A 40 -5.51 -6.51 -15.18
N GLN A 41 -4.72 -6.19 -16.21
CA GLN A 41 -5.13 -5.48 -17.42
C GLN A 41 -6.03 -6.32 -18.35
N GLU A 42 -5.97 -7.65 -18.25
CA GLU A 42 -6.68 -8.55 -19.15
C GLU A 42 -8.13 -8.71 -18.71
N ALA A 43 -9.07 -8.43 -19.63
CA ALA A 43 -10.50 -8.47 -19.32
C ALA A 43 -10.97 -9.87 -18.92
N ASP A 44 -10.45 -10.91 -19.58
CA ASP A 44 -10.78 -12.30 -19.28
C ASP A 44 -10.34 -12.69 -17.87
N CYS A 45 -9.13 -12.32 -17.45
CA CYS A 45 -8.64 -12.57 -16.09
C CYS A 45 -9.51 -11.89 -15.02
N ARG A 46 -9.94 -10.66 -15.29
CA ARG A 46 -10.86 -9.93 -14.41
C ARG A 46 -12.21 -10.62 -14.30
N GLN A 47 -12.83 -10.98 -15.42
CA GLN A 47 -14.14 -11.64 -15.45
C GLN A 47 -14.09 -13.03 -14.80
N ALA A 48 -13.04 -13.81 -15.08
CA ALA A 48 -12.83 -15.11 -14.46
C ALA A 48 -12.67 -15.01 -12.94
N THR A 49 -11.91 -14.00 -12.46
CA THR A 49 -11.77 -13.73 -11.02
C THR A 49 -13.11 -13.36 -10.38
N VAL A 50 -13.94 -12.55 -11.04
CA VAL A 50 -15.30 -12.21 -10.59
C VAL A 50 -16.20 -13.45 -10.52
N ALA A 51 -16.11 -14.35 -11.50
CA ALA A 51 -16.85 -15.62 -11.48
C ALA A 51 -16.42 -16.50 -10.29
N ILE A 52 -15.11 -16.58 -10.02
CA ILE A 52 -14.59 -17.31 -8.86
C ILE A 52 -15.02 -16.65 -7.55
N ALA A 53 -15.00 -15.32 -7.44
CA ALA A 53 -15.50 -14.62 -6.27
C ALA A 53 -16.98 -14.95 -5.99
N GLY A 54 -17.81 -15.00 -7.04
CA GLY A 54 -19.20 -15.44 -6.93
C GLY A 54 -19.34 -16.91 -6.51
N GLU A 55 -18.43 -17.79 -6.93
CA GLU A 55 -18.37 -19.18 -6.48
C GLU A 55 -17.99 -19.28 -4.99
N VAL A 56 -17.00 -18.52 -4.53
CA VAL A 56 -16.61 -18.48 -3.11
C VAL A 56 -17.79 -18.12 -2.22
N LEU A 57 -18.59 -17.13 -2.64
CA LEU A 57 -19.79 -16.68 -1.92
C LEU A 57 -20.93 -17.72 -1.91
N ARG A 58 -21.01 -18.59 -2.93
CA ARG A 58 -22.06 -19.62 -3.04
C ARG A 58 -21.76 -20.87 -2.19
N ARG A 59 -20.53 -21.07 -1.73
CA ARG A 59 -20.16 -22.28 -0.97
C ARG A 59 -20.74 -22.27 0.44
N ALA A 60 -21.64 -23.22 0.70
CA ALA A 60 -22.36 -23.37 1.97
C ALA A 60 -21.45 -23.60 3.19
N SER A 61 -20.26 -24.18 3.00
CA SER A 61 -19.30 -24.44 4.10
C SER A 61 -18.59 -23.17 4.60
N GLY A 62 -18.83 -22.02 3.96
CA GLY A 62 -18.21 -20.76 4.32
C GLY A 62 -16.70 -20.70 4.06
N PRO A 63 -16.07 -19.57 4.42
CA PRO A 63 -14.65 -19.34 4.18
C PRO A 63 -13.71 -20.05 5.16
N SER A 64 -14.21 -20.66 6.24
CA SER A 64 -13.41 -21.37 7.25
C SER A 64 -12.63 -22.57 6.71
N ASP A 65 -13.07 -23.14 5.58
CA ASP A 65 -12.49 -24.31 4.94
C ASP A 65 -11.33 -23.97 3.98
N PHE A 66 -11.07 -22.69 3.71
CA PHE A 66 -9.87 -22.29 2.97
C PHE A 66 -8.65 -22.42 3.86
N THR A 67 -7.57 -22.96 3.33
CA THR A 67 -6.27 -22.95 4.02
C THR A 67 -5.77 -21.50 4.16
N PRO A 68 -4.82 -21.22 5.08
CA PRO A 68 -4.19 -19.90 5.18
C PRO A 68 -3.67 -19.38 3.84
N GLN A 69 -3.01 -20.25 3.06
CA GLN A 69 -2.48 -19.87 1.76
C GLN A 69 -3.59 -19.57 0.74
N ASP A 70 -4.68 -20.35 0.74
CA ASP A 70 -5.82 -20.06 -0.14
C ASP A 70 -6.44 -18.69 0.15
N MET A 71 -6.60 -18.34 1.44
CA MET A 71 -7.11 -17.03 1.84
C MET A 71 -6.20 -15.90 1.36
N VAL A 72 -4.88 -16.06 1.55
CA VAL A 72 -3.87 -15.08 1.10
C VAL A 72 -3.96 -14.86 -0.41
N ASP A 73 -3.95 -15.94 -1.18
CA ASP A 73 -3.96 -15.88 -2.64
C ASP A 73 -5.27 -15.27 -3.19
N MET A 74 -6.41 -15.64 -2.59
CA MET A 74 -7.71 -15.10 -2.97
C MET A 74 -7.84 -13.62 -2.65
N VAL A 75 -7.54 -13.19 -1.42
CA VAL A 75 -7.66 -11.77 -1.02
C VAL A 75 -6.70 -10.91 -1.87
N ASN A 76 -5.46 -11.35 -2.06
CA ASN A 76 -4.50 -10.63 -2.89
C ASN A 76 -4.96 -10.54 -4.36
N GLY A 77 -5.52 -11.62 -4.92
CA GLY A 77 -6.05 -11.61 -6.29
C GLY A 77 -7.31 -10.75 -6.45
N PHE A 78 -8.26 -10.84 -5.52
CA PHE A 78 -9.44 -9.97 -5.50
C PHE A 78 -9.07 -8.48 -5.37
N SER A 79 -8.01 -8.16 -4.63
CA SER A 79 -7.53 -6.79 -4.44
C SER A 79 -6.99 -6.12 -5.71
N LYS A 80 -6.82 -6.87 -6.81
CA LYS A 80 -6.47 -6.30 -8.13
C LYS A 80 -7.65 -5.62 -8.80
N TRP A 81 -8.87 -5.96 -8.40
CA TRP A 81 -10.11 -5.39 -8.92
C TRP A 81 -11.04 -4.97 -7.79
N PRO A 82 -10.60 -4.04 -6.91
CA PRO A 82 -11.35 -3.66 -5.71
C PRO A 82 -12.69 -2.98 -6.03
N GLU A 83 -12.83 -2.43 -7.25
CA GLU A 83 -14.06 -1.83 -7.75
C GLU A 83 -15.16 -2.84 -8.07
N ARG A 84 -14.84 -4.14 -8.11
CA ARG A 84 -15.81 -5.21 -8.40
C ARG A 84 -16.52 -5.64 -7.12
N ALA A 85 -17.83 -5.49 -7.10
CA ALA A 85 -18.67 -5.82 -5.96
C ALA A 85 -18.47 -7.27 -5.48
N GLN A 86 -18.39 -8.25 -6.39
CA GLN A 86 -18.15 -9.65 -6.02
C GLN A 86 -16.78 -9.85 -5.38
N CYS A 87 -15.71 -9.22 -5.90
CA CYS A 87 -14.37 -9.29 -5.32
C CYS A 87 -14.37 -8.73 -3.88
N ARG A 88 -15.03 -7.58 -3.68
CA ARG A 88 -15.21 -6.99 -2.34
C ARG A 88 -15.97 -7.93 -1.41
N GLN A 89 -17.12 -8.44 -1.83
CA GLN A 89 -17.95 -9.35 -1.03
C GLN A 89 -17.20 -10.63 -0.66
N ALA A 90 -16.48 -11.23 -1.61
CA ALA A 90 -15.68 -12.42 -1.35
C ALA A 90 -14.51 -12.15 -0.40
N ALA A 91 -13.82 -11.01 -0.53
CA ALA A 91 -12.79 -10.59 0.40
C ALA A 91 -13.35 -10.37 1.82
N VAL A 92 -14.50 -9.71 1.95
CA VAL A 92 -15.23 -9.55 3.23
C VAL A 92 -15.55 -10.91 3.85
N ALA A 93 -16.12 -11.84 3.07
CA ALA A 93 -16.40 -13.19 3.54
C ALA A 93 -15.12 -13.88 4.05
N LEU A 94 -14.02 -13.80 3.30
CA LEU A 94 -12.72 -14.33 3.74
C LEU A 94 -12.21 -13.66 5.02
N GLY A 95 -12.45 -12.35 5.19
CA GLY A 95 -12.17 -11.61 6.43
C GLY A 95 -12.95 -12.16 7.63
N VAL A 96 -14.24 -12.44 7.47
CA VAL A 96 -15.05 -13.11 8.51
C VAL A 96 -14.50 -14.51 8.82
N GLY A 97 -14.08 -15.26 7.80
CA GLY A 97 -13.42 -16.55 7.99
C GLY A 97 -12.09 -16.45 8.75
N LEU A 98 -11.31 -15.39 8.51
CA LEU A 98 -10.08 -15.08 9.23
C LEU A 98 -10.37 -14.76 10.71
N LEU A 99 -11.40 -13.97 10.99
CA LEU A 99 -11.82 -13.66 12.36
C LEU A 99 -12.21 -14.91 13.15
N GLY A 100 -13.00 -15.79 12.54
CA GLY A 100 -13.33 -17.09 13.14
C GLY A 100 -12.12 -18.02 13.34
N ARG A 101 -10.98 -17.76 12.69
CA ARG A 101 -9.67 -18.39 13.00
C ARG A 101 -8.97 -17.68 14.14
N ALA A 102 -8.96 -16.34 14.14
CA ALA A 102 -8.34 -15.53 15.17
C ALA A 102 -8.90 -15.78 16.59
N ASP A 103 -10.16 -16.22 16.69
CA ASP A 103 -10.81 -16.59 17.97
C ASP A 103 -10.41 -17.98 18.50
N ARG A 104 -9.70 -18.79 17.70
CA ARG A 104 -9.25 -20.13 18.09
C ARG A 104 -7.99 -20.07 18.95
N ALA A 105 -7.66 -21.18 19.62
CA ALA A 105 -6.46 -21.27 20.46
C ALA A 105 -5.16 -21.01 19.68
N ASP A 106 -5.08 -21.49 18.44
CA ASP A 106 -3.96 -21.31 17.51
C ASP A 106 -4.03 -20.01 16.71
N ARG A 107 -5.13 -19.27 16.78
CA ARG A 107 -5.35 -17.95 16.16
C ARG A 107 -4.95 -17.93 14.69
N LEU A 108 -3.98 -17.07 14.35
CA LEU A 108 -3.41 -16.92 13.02
C LEU A 108 -1.95 -17.44 12.97
N SER A 109 -1.57 -18.33 13.89
CA SER A 109 -0.19 -18.84 14.01
C SER A 109 0.29 -19.63 12.78
N ASP A 110 -0.64 -20.22 12.02
CA ASP A 110 -0.40 -20.97 10.79
C ASP A 110 -0.13 -20.07 9.55
N PHE A 111 -0.33 -18.74 9.67
CA PHE A 111 0.04 -17.80 8.62
C PHE A 111 1.53 -17.45 8.67
N ALA A 112 2.20 -17.59 7.53
CA ALA A 112 3.55 -17.09 7.33
C ALA A 112 3.58 -15.54 7.40
N PRO A 113 4.73 -14.92 7.76
CA PRO A 113 4.90 -13.46 7.78
C PRO A 113 4.43 -12.77 6.49
N GLN A 114 4.77 -13.35 5.33
CA GLN A 114 4.33 -12.87 4.02
C GLN A 114 2.80 -12.90 3.86
N GLY A 115 2.15 -13.96 4.36
CA GLY A 115 0.71 -14.13 4.28
C GLY A 115 -0.03 -13.06 5.07
N LEU A 116 0.40 -12.79 6.31
CA LEU A 116 -0.15 -11.71 7.14
C LEU A 116 -0.01 -10.34 6.45
N ALA A 117 1.17 -10.06 5.89
CA ALA A 117 1.43 -8.81 5.18
C ALA A 117 0.58 -8.64 3.92
N ASN A 118 0.42 -9.71 3.13
CA ASN A 118 -0.40 -9.70 1.92
C ASN A 118 -1.88 -9.52 2.24
N LEU A 119 -2.38 -10.17 3.29
CA LEU A 119 -3.77 -10.01 3.74
C LEU A 119 -4.05 -8.58 4.21
N ALA A 120 -3.22 -8.01 5.09
CA ALA A 120 -3.38 -6.64 5.56
C ALA A 120 -3.39 -5.63 4.40
N ASN A 121 -2.46 -5.77 3.45
CA ASN A 121 -2.41 -4.92 2.26
C ASN A 121 -3.58 -5.15 1.29
N GLY A 122 -4.09 -6.37 1.19
CA GLY A 122 -5.26 -6.71 0.39
C GLY A 122 -6.55 -6.11 0.97
N PHE A 123 -6.82 -6.33 2.27
CA PHE A 123 -7.97 -5.73 2.97
C PHE A 123 -7.94 -4.21 2.94
N SER A 124 -6.75 -3.60 2.91
CA SER A 124 -6.56 -2.15 2.77
C SER A 124 -7.21 -1.54 1.51
N LYS A 125 -7.63 -2.35 0.52
CA LYS A 125 -8.32 -1.86 -0.68
C LYS A 125 -9.81 -1.59 -0.46
N TRP A 126 -10.37 -2.09 0.63
CA TRP A 126 -11.78 -1.93 1.01
C TRP A 126 -11.87 -1.32 2.42
N SER A 127 -11.20 -0.18 2.61
CA SER A 127 -11.08 0.49 3.90
C SER A 127 -12.39 1.09 4.45
N ASP A 128 -13.44 1.13 3.63
CA ASP A 128 -14.78 1.57 3.97
C ASP A 128 -15.65 0.48 4.62
N GLY A 129 -15.16 -0.78 4.70
CA GLY A 129 -15.88 -1.89 5.33
C GLY A 129 -15.38 -2.25 6.74
N THR A 130 -16.30 -2.54 7.67
CA THR A 130 -16.00 -2.96 9.05
C THR A 130 -15.27 -4.31 9.11
N ASP A 131 -15.70 -5.29 8.32
CA ASP A 131 -15.12 -6.64 8.40
C ASP A 131 -13.65 -6.68 7.92
N CYS A 132 -13.31 -5.87 6.91
CA CYS A 132 -11.93 -5.70 6.44
C CYS A 132 -11.05 -4.99 7.50
N ARG A 133 -11.64 -4.04 8.24
CA ARG A 133 -10.98 -3.39 9.38
C ARG A 133 -10.71 -4.42 10.47
N ASP A 134 -11.73 -5.15 10.89
CA ASP A 134 -11.62 -6.11 11.99
C ASP A 134 -10.64 -7.25 11.66
N ALA A 135 -10.67 -7.76 10.43
CA ALA A 135 -9.68 -8.73 9.96
C ALA A 135 -8.24 -8.16 10.00
N THR A 136 -8.06 -6.89 9.64
CA THR A 136 -6.76 -6.23 9.72
C THR A 136 -6.31 -6.01 11.17
N VAL A 137 -7.24 -5.68 12.07
CA VAL A 137 -6.99 -5.58 13.52
C VAL A 137 -6.56 -6.93 14.09
N ALA A 138 -7.20 -8.03 13.69
CA ALA A 138 -6.77 -9.38 14.07
C ALA A 138 -5.35 -9.72 13.59
N ILE A 139 -4.99 -9.30 12.37
CA ILE A 139 -3.62 -9.42 11.85
C ILE A 139 -2.65 -8.59 12.68
N ALA A 140 -2.99 -7.35 13.04
CA ALA A 140 -2.17 -6.50 13.91
C ALA A 140 -1.95 -7.14 15.29
N GLY A 141 -3.00 -7.74 15.87
CA GLY A 141 -2.90 -8.50 17.11
C GLY A 141 -1.96 -9.72 17.00
N GLU A 142 -1.98 -10.44 15.88
CA GLU A 142 -1.04 -11.54 15.64
C GLU A 142 0.39 -11.05 15.46
N VAL A 143 0.61 -9.91 14.78
CA VAL A 143 1.93 -9.29 14.64
C VAL A 143 2.48 -8.89 16.01
N LEU A 144 1.66 -8.30 16.88
CA LEU A 144 2.04 -7.96 18.25
C LEU A 144 2.39 -9.19 19.09
N ARG A 145 1.64 -10.30 18.92
CA ARG A 145 1.97 -11.58 19.56
C ARG A 145 3.32 -12.14 19.09
N ARG A 146 3.78 -11.75 17.90
CA ARG A 146 5.07 -12.11 17.30
C ARG A 146 6.09 -10.98 17.36
N VAL A 147 5.96 -10.03 18.30
CA VAL A 147 6.87 -8.87 18.38
C VAL A 147 8.35 -9.28 18.48
N ASP A 148 8.66 -10.34 19.23
CA ASP A 148 10.02 -10.87 19.37
C ASP A 148 10.53 -11.62 18.11
N LYS A 149 9.70 -11.72 17.07
CA LYS A 149 9.98 -12.40 15.79
C LYS A 149 9.75 -11.49 14.59
N LEU A 150 9.74 -10.16 14.79
CA LEU A 150 9.64 -9.22 13.67
C LEU A 150 10.83 -9.31 12.71
N SER A 151 11.97 -9.86 13.16
CA SER A 151 13.10 -10.25 12.31
C SER A 151 12.72 -11.18 11.15
N ASP A 152 11.67 -12.02 11.31
CA ASP A 152 11.20 -12.95 10.28
C ASP A 152 10.45 -12.23 9.13
N PHE A 153 10.10 -10.95 9.33
CA PHE A 153 9.47 -10.12 8.33
C PHE A 153 10.55 -9.36 7.55
N ILE A 154 10.67 -9.68 6.26
CA ILE A 154 11.52 -8.90 5.36
C ILE A 154 10.93 -7.49 5.17
N PRO A 155 11.72 -6.51 4.70
CA PRO A 155 11.29 -5.12 4.52
C PRO A 155 9.95 -4.93 3.79
N GLN A 156 9.72 -5.72 2.74
CA GLN A 156 8.46 -5.71 2.00
C GLN A 156 7.26 -6.06 2.88
N HIS A 157 7.40 -7.06 3.76
CA HIS A 157 6.31 -7.50 4.63
C HIS A 157 5.97 -6.41 5.64
N LEU A 158 6.99 -5.81 6.27
CA LEU A 158 6.83 -4.69 7.20
C LEU A 158 6.12 -3.50 6.53
N ALA A 159 6.56 -3.12 5.32
CA ALA A 159 5.95 -2.04 4.56
C ALA A 159 4.49 -2.31 4.18
N ASN A 160 4.16 -3.55 3.80
CA ASN A 160 2.79 -3.95 3.46
C ASN A 160 1.87 -3.95 4.69
N LEU A 161 2.35 -4.44 5.84
CA LEU A 161 1.62 -4.40 7.11
C LEU A 161 1.31 -2.95 7.51
N VAL A 162 2.34 -2.11 7.57
CA VAL A 162 2.22 -0.69 7.94
C VAL A 162 1.29 0.08 6.99
N ASN A 163 1.36 -0.20 5.69
CA ASN A 163 0.43 0.38 4.71
C ASN A 163 -1.02 -0.08 4.94
N GLY A 164 -1.23 -1.35 5.31
CA GLY A 164 -2.53 -1.89 5.67
C GLY A 164 -3.10 -1.26 6.95
N PHE A 165 -2.31 -1.27 8.02
CA PHE A 165 -2.67 -0.72 9.33
C PHE A 165 -2.99 0.77 9.25
N GLY A 166 -2.24 1.54 8.45
CA GLY A 166 -2.45 2.98 8.26
C GLY A 166 -3.79 3.37 7.62
N LYS A 167 -4.60 2.40 7.15
CA LYS A 167 -5.98 2.66 6.69
C LYS A 167 -6.98 2.87 7.83
N TRP A 168 -6.66 2.40 9.03
CA TRP A 168 -7.51 2.52 10.22
C TRP A 168 -6.70 3.10 11.38
N PRO A 169 -6.26 4.37 11.29
CA PRO A 169 -5.42 5.02 12.31
C PRO A 169 -6.05 5.06 13.71
N GLU A 170 -7.38 4.97 13.78
CA GLU A 170 -8.16 4.92 15.01
C GLU A 170 -8.12 3.55 15.72
N ALA A 171 -7.70 2.47 15.04
CA ALA A 171 -7.59 1.15 15.64
C ALA A 171 -6.30 1.04 16.50
N VAL A 172 -6.46 0.70 17.77
CA VAL A 172 -5.37 0.68 18.75
C VAL A 172 -4.32 -0.37 18.41
N GLU A 173 -4.74 -1.56 18.01
CA GLU A 173 -3.86 -2.67 17.63
C GLU A 173 -3.05 -2.32 16.38
N CYS A 174 -3.67 -1.68 15.38
CA CYS A 174 -2.98 -1.19 14.18
C CYS A 174 -1.89 -0.17 14.54
N ARG A 175 -2.18 0.75 15.46
CA ARG A 175 -1.19 1.71 15.98
C ARG A 175 -0.05 0.98 16.68
N GLN A 176 -0.36 0.13 17.67
CA GLN A 176 0.64 -0.60 18.46
C GLN A 176 1.52 -1.49 17.58
N ALA A 177 0.94 -2.21 16.62
CA ALA A 177 1.69 -3.03 15.68
C ALA A 177 2.60 -2.18 14.79
N THR A 178 2.14 -1.01 14.35
CA THR A 178 2.99 -0.08 13.59
C THR A 178 4.14 0.46 14.43
N VAL A 179 3.92 0.78 15.71
CA VAL A 179 4.97 1.19 16.64
C VAL A 179 6.02 0.09 16.84
N ALA A 180 5.58 -1.17 17.00
CA ALA A 180 6.48 -2.31 17.10
C ALA A 180 7.32 -2.49 15.81
N ILE A 181 6.68 -2.36 14.64
CA ILE A 181 7.38 -2.39 13.35
C ILE A 181 8.36 -1.22 13.21
N ALA A 182 8.02 -0.02 13.69
CA ALA A 182 8.94 1.11 13.70
C ALA A 182 10.18 0.80 14.56
N GLY A 183 9.99 0.16 15.73
CA GLY A 183 11.09 -0.34 16.56
C GLY A 183 11.99 -1.34 15.83
N GLU A 184 11.41 -2.29 15.10
CA GLU A 184 12.17 -3.24 14.26
C GLU A 184 12.96 -2.51 13.17
N VAL A 185 12.35 -1.54 12.48
CA VAL A 185 13.01 -0.75 11.43
C VAL A 185 14.17 0.07 12.00
N LEU A 186 14.02 0.62 13.21
CA LEU A 186 15.11 1.29 13.93
C LEU A 186 16.25 0.34 14.30
N GLY A 187 15.91 -0.89 14.70
CA GLY A 187 16.91 -1.96 14.91
C GLY A 187 17.70 -2.29 13.64
N ARG A 188 17.11 -2.08 12.46
CA ARG A 188 17.72 -2.24 11.13
C ARG A 188 18.19 -0.94 10.50
N ALA A 189 18.46 0.11 11.29
CA ALA A 189 18.80 1.43 10.77
C ALA A 189 19.96 1.38 9.76
N ASP A 190 20.96 0.53 9.98
CA ASP A 190 22.12 0.40 9.09
C ASP A 190 21.83 -0.33 7.77
N GLU A 191 20.77 -1.13 7.71
CA GLU A 191 20.32 -1.88 6.53
C GLU A 191 19.30 -1.09 5.70
N LEU A 192 18.92 0.13 6.11
CA LEU A 192 17.91 0.92 5.38
C LEU A 192 18.27 1.16 3.92
N ALA A 193 19.55 1.15 3.55
CA ALA A 193 20.00 1.28 2.16
C ALA A 193 19.70 0.03 1.30
N ASP A 194 19.53 -1.14 1.93
CA ASP A 194 19.21 -2.41 1.26
C ASP A 194 17.70 -2.57 1.03
N PHE A 195 16.89 -1.72 1.65
CA PHE A 195 15.45 -1.72 1.44
C PHE A 195 15.14 -1.17 0.05
N ILE A 196 14.24 -1.85 -0.66
CA ILE A 196 13.73 -1.34 -1.93
C ILE A 196 13.07 0.04 -1.66
N PRO A 197 13.38 1.08 -2.46
CA PRO A 197 12.90 2.45 -2.23
C PRO A 197 11.38 2.59 -2.03
N GLN A 198 10.58 1.80 -2.72
CA GLN A 198 9.12 1.79 -2.55
C GLN A 198 8.68 1.33 -1.15
N HIS A 199 9.40 0.38 -0.54
CA HIS A 199 9.10 -0.08 0.82
C HIS A 199 9.39 1.00 1.84
N LEU A 200 10.47 1.77 1.67
CA LEU A 200 10.77 2.91 2.53
C LEU A 200 9.71 4.01 2.43
N ALA A 201 9.24 4.32 1.21
CA ALA A 201 8.16 5.28 1.02
C ALA A 201 6.86 4.82 1.71
N ASN A 202 6.53 3.53 1.63
CA ASN A 202 5.34 2.98 2.28
C ASN A 202 5.47 2.97 3.81
N LEU A 203 6.64 2.62 4.35
CA LEU A 203 6.93 2.68 5.79
C LEU A 203 6.80 4.11 6.30
N MET A 204 7.44 5.07 5.64
CA MET A 204 7.38 6.48 6.02
C MET A 204 5.93 7.02 6.01
N ASN A 205 5.14 6.72 4.98
CA ASN A 205 3.73 7.14 4.90
C ASN A 205 2.83 6.47 5.94
N GLY A 206 3.15 5.26 6.37
CA GLY A 206 2.39 4.62 7.44
C GLY A 206 2.82 5.10 8.83
N PHE A 207 4.11 5.35 9.06
CA PHE A 207 4.58 5.98 10.30
C PHE A 207 4.01 7.40 10.46
N SER A 208 3.83 8.15 9.36
CA SER A 208 3.24 9.50 9.37
C SER A 208 1.75 9.54 9.78
N ARG A 209 1.13 8.37 10.05
CA ARG A 209 -0.24 8.24 10.59
C ARG A 209 -0.28 8.39 12.10
N TRP A 210 0.82 8.10 12.78
CA TRP A 210 0.96 8.21 14.24
C TRP A 210 2.23 8.98 14.59
N PRO A 211 2.34 10.25 14.14
CA PRO A 211 3.54 11.06 14.36
C PRO A 211 3.87 11.21 15.86
N GLU A 212 2.85 11.27 16.72
CA GLU A 212 2.99 11.34 18.17
C GLU A 212 3.75 10.16 18.81
N GLU A 213 3.81 9.01 18.13
CA GLU A 213 4.52 7.83 18.62
C GLU A 213 6.03 7.98 18.38
N ALA A 214 6.82 7.97 19.45
CA ALA A 214 8.27 8.25 19.39
C ALA A 214 9.03 7.33 18.43
N ALA A 215 8.70 6.04 18.38
CA ALA A 215 9.34 5.10 17.45
C ALA A 215 9.02 5.41 15.98
N CYS A 216 7.77 5.77 15.68
CA CYS A 216 7.35 6.19 14.35
C CYS A 216 8.08 7.47 13.92
N HIS A 217 8.12 8.47 14.78
CA HIS A 217 8.85 9.72 14.55
C HIS A 217 10.33 9.47 14.28
N GLN A 218 11.00 8.73 15.15
CA GLN A 218 12.42 8.42 15.00
C GLN A 218 12.69 7.64 13.71
N ALA A 219 11.84 6.68 13.34
CA ALA A 219 11.99 5.92 12.10
C ALA A 219 11.85 6.82 10.86
N ILE A 220 10.93 7.79 10.88
CA ILE A 220 10.81 8.81 9.81
C ILE A 220 12.11 9.63 9.73
N MET A 221 12.65 10.06 10.87
CA MET A 221 13.88 10.86 10.91
C MET A 221 15.10 10.07 10.41
N ASP A 222 15.22 8.79 10.75
CA ASP A 222 16.29 7.90 10.27
C ASP A 222 16.23 7.72 8.74
N ILE A 223 15.04 7.49 8.18
CA ILE A 223 14.81 7.42 6.73
C ILE A 223 15.17 8.77 6.09
N ALA A 224 14.68 9.89 6.64
CA ALA A 224 14.96 11.23 6.13
C ALA A 224 16.45 11.58 6.15
N ARG A 225 17.20 11.21 7.20
CA ARG A 225 18.66 11.43 7.26
C ARG A 225 19.39 10.73 6.12
N ARG A 226 18.95 9.54 5.71
CA ARG A 226 19.59 8.77 4.63
C ARG A 226 19.09 9.19 3.23
N LEU A 227 17.90 9.79 3.12
CA LEU A 227 17.32 10.22 1.85
C LEU A 227 18.23 11.20 1.08
N GLY A 228 18.47 10.91 -0.19
CA GLY A 228 19.35 11.69 -1.06
C GLY A 228 20.86 11.44 -0.86
N SER A 229 21.25 10.60 0.11
CA SER A 229 22.65 10.18 0.29
C SER A 229 23.02 9.04 -0.68
N ALA A 230 24.29 8.61 -0.65
CA ALA A 230 24.78 7.52 -1.50
C ALA A 230 23.94 6.22 -1.37
N GLY A 231 23.38 5.95 -0.18
CA GLY A 231 22.57 4.77 0.10
C GLY A 231 21.09 4.88 -0.30
N LEU A 232 20.49 6.09 -0.34
CA LEU A 232 19.08 6.30 -0.74
C LEU A 232 18.95 7.45 -1.74
N ARG A 233 19.56 7.29 -2.91
CA ARG A 233 19.53 8.31 -3.97
C ARG A 233 18.10 8.51 -4.48
N PHE A 234 17.68 9.76 -4.69
CA PHE A 234 16.35 10.07 -5.23
C PHE A 234 16.04 9.39 -6.57
N ALA A 235 17.07 9.17 -7.40
CA ALA A 235 16.95 8.47 -8.68
C ALA A 235 16.50 6.99 -8.53
N ALA A 236 16.69 6.37 -7.37
CA ALA A 236 16.25 4.99 -7.12
C ALA A 236 14.74 4.90 -6.80
N PHE A 237 14.12 6.00 -6.38
CA PHE A 237 12.69 6.05 -6.08
C PHE A 237 11.89 6.30 -7.34
N THR A 238 10.68 5.73 -7.44
CA THR A 238 9.69 6.08 -8.47
C THR A 238 9.10 7.47 -8.19
N THR A 239 8.47 8.10 -9.18
CA THR A 239 7.89 9.43 -8.99
C THR A 239 6.73 9.40 -7.98
N PRO A 240 5.85 8.38 -7.98
CA PRO A 240 4.86 8.19 -6.91
C PRO A 240 5.47 8.01 -5.52
N ALA A 241 6.60 7.30 -5.40
CA ALA A 241 7.30 7.18 -4.12
C ALA A 241 7.85 8.53 -3.64
N LEU A 242 8.47 9.30 -4.53
CA LEU A 242 8.96 10.65 -4.22
C LEU A 242 7.84 11.61 -3.83
N SER A 243 6.69 11.58 -4.51
CA SER A 243 5.56 12.45 -4.18
C SER A 243 4.97 12.10 -2.81
N THR A 244 4.91 10.81 -2.47
CA THR A 244 4.51 10.33 -1.14
C THR A 244 5.48 10.84 -0.07
N ILE A 245 6.78 10.62 -0.26
CA ILE A 245 7.83 11.10 0.65
C ILE A 245 7.76 12.62 0.82
N ALA A 246 7.60 13.39 -0.27
CA ALA A 246 7.49 14.84 -0.19
C ALA A 246 6.30 15.29 0.68
N ASN A 247 5.13 14.64 0.50
CA ASN A 247 3.95 14.94 1.30
C ASN A 247 4.14 14.58 2.79
N ASP A 248 4.83 13.49 3.11
CA ASP A 248 5.15 13.10 4.49
C ASP A 248 6.18 14.04 5.13
N LEU A 249 7.27 14.37 4.42
CA LEU A 249 8.27 15.35 4.89
C LEU A 249 7.60 16.69 5.22
N ALA A 250 6.69 17.16 4.37
CA ALA A 250 5.98 18.42 4.59
C ALA A 250 5.00 18.36 5.79
N ARG A 251 4.43 17.19 6.08
CA ARG A 251 3.60 16.99 7.28
C ARG A 251 4.45 17.08 8.54
N GLU A 252 5.60 16.40 8.56
CA GLU A 252 6.51 16.44 9.70
C GLU A 252 7.15 17.83 9.89
N CYS A 253 7.49 18.56 8.80
CA CYS A 253 7.90 19.96 8.90
C CYS A 253 6.87 20.81 9.65
N LYS A 254 5.58 20.71 9.26
CA LYS A 254 4.50 21.47 9.88
C LYS A 254 4.33 21.13 11.37
N ARG A 255 4.53 19.86 11.74
CA ARG A 255 4.47 19.40 13.11
C ARG A 255 5.65 19.95 13.93
N GLY A 256 6.87 19.80 13.42
CA GLY A 256 8.09 20.29 14.07
C GLY A 256 8.09 21.81 14.27
N GLU A 257 7.49 22.56 13.34
CA GLU A 257 7.22 24.01 13.52
C GLU A 257 6.29 24.29 14.71
N GLY A 258 5.29 23.44 14.94
CA GLY A 258 4.35 23.56 16.05
C GLY A 258 4.93 23.13 17.40
N SER A 259 5.86 22.17 17.42
CA SER A 259 6.52 21.67 18.64
C SER A 259 7.83 22.38 18.99
N GLY A 260 8.40 23.17 18.07
CA GLY A 260 9.67 23.88 18.28
C GLY A 260 10.92 23.05 17.96
N GLU A 261 10.80 21.95 17.21
CA GLU A 261 11.89 21.07 16.80
C GLU A 261 12.70 21.67 15.63
N ILE A 262 13.53 22.67 15.92
CA ILE A 262 14.25 23.46 14.89
C ILE A 262 15.15 22.58 14.01
N THR A 263 16.01 21.75 14.60
CA THR A 263 17.01 20.96 13.87
C THR A 263 16.37 19.92 12.96
N GLU A 264 15.36 19.21 13.45
CA GLU A 264 14.66 18.18 12.69
C GLU A 264 13.84 18.79 11.55
N THR A 265 13.14 19.90 11.83
CA THR A 265 12.43 20.67 10.80
C THR A 265 13.38 21.17 9.72
N ALA A 266 14.57 21.67 10.08
CA ALA A 266 15.56 22.12 9.12
C ALA A 266 16.07 20.98 8.22
N LEU A 267 16.30 19.79 8.80
CA LEU A 267 16.67 18.60 8.04
C LEU A 267 15.58 18.21 7.03
N LEU A 268 14.32 18.16 7.46
CA LEU A 268 13.20 17.79 6.60
C LEU A 268 13.01 18.79 5.44
N ARG A 269 13.16 20.09 5.71
CA ARG A 269 13.16 21.13 4.66
C ARG A 269 14.34 20.98 3.69
N ASP A 270 15.54 20.70 4.18
CA ASP A 270 16.71 20.43 3.32
C ASP A 270 16.48 19.19 2.42
N ARG A 271 15.82 18.15 2.93
CA ARG A 271 15.45 16.99 2.12
C ARG A 271 14.41 17.32 1.04
N LEU A 272 13.41 18.15 1.35
CA LEU A 272 12.46 18.65 0.35
C LEU A 272 13.15 19.50 -0.72
N HIS A 273 14.06 20.40 -0.32
CA HIS A 273 14.87 21.20 -1.25
C HIS A 273 15.69 20.30 -2.20
N LYS A 274 16.41 19.31 -1.67
CA LYS A 274 17.19 18.38 -2.50
C LYS A 274 16.33 17.50 -3.41
N LEU A 275 15.15 17.10 -2.96
CA LEU A 275 14.17 16.38 -3.78
C LEU A 275 13.70 17.27 -4.94
N ALA A 276 13.36 18.54 -4.68
CA ALA A 276 12.97 19.48 -5.72
C ALA A 276 14.09 19.73 -6.72
N HIS A 277 15.31 19.94 -6.24
CA HIS A 277 16.49 20.06 -7.07
C HIS A 277 16.68 18.82 -7.96
N HIS A 278 16.53 17.60 -7.42
CA HIS A 278 16.56 16.38 -8.24
C HIS A 278 15.50 16.37 -9.34
N LEU A 279 14.25 16.72 -9.03
CA LEU A 279 13.16 16.76 -10.00
C LEU A 279 13.32 17.85 -11.05
N HIS A 280 13.99 18.96 -10.72
CA HIS A 280 14.27 20.04 -11.65
C HIS A 280 15.18 19.54 -12.79
N TYR A 281 16.25 18.81 -12.47
CA TYR A 281 17.16 18.23 -13.48
C TYR A 281 16.62 16.95 -14.12
N ALA A 282 15.69 16.25 -13.46
CA ALA A 282 15.01 15.07 -14.00
C ALA A 282 13.59 15.45 -14.46
N THR A 283 13.48 16.45 -15.33
CA THR A 283 12.20 17.08 -15.72
C THR A 283 11.21 16.08 -16.31
N ASP A 284 11.70 15.07 -17.03
CA ASP A 284 10.91 13.99 -17.62
C ASP A 284 10.07 13.22 -16.59
N ARG A 285 10.50 13.24 -15.32
CA ARG A 285 9.78 12.59 -14.22
C ARG A 285 8.50 13.31 -13.85
N LEU A 286 8.50 14.65 -13.84
CA LEU A 286 7.30 15.44 -13.60
C LEU A 286 6.38 15.42 -14.82
N GLU A 287 6.94 15.46 -16.03
CA GLU A 287 6.18 15.37 -17.28
C GLU A 287 5.41 14.05 -17.44
N ARG A 288 5.86 12.97 -16.79
CA ARG A 288 5.16 11.67 -16.77
C ARG A 288 4.38 11.41 -15.50
N ALA A 289 4.39 12.33 -14.53
CA ALA A 289 3.69 12.15 -13.27
C ALA A 289 2.17 12.21 -13.46
N ASP A 290 1.45 11.60 -12.51
CA ASP A 290 0.02 11.76 -12.36
C ASP A 290 -0.33 13.06 -11.62
N ALA A 291 -1.61 13.46 -11.67
CA ALA A 291 -2.04 14.71 -11.08
C ALA A 291 -1.82 14.75 -9.56
N LEU A 292 -2.08 13.63 -8.89
CA LEU A 292 -1.88 13.50 -7.45
C LEU A 292 -0.40 13.67 -7.06
N GLY A 293 0.51 13.07 -7.82
CA GLY A 293 1.95 13.16 -7.59
C GLY A 293 2.46 14.60 -7.69
N ILE A 294 2.07 15.31 -8.75
CA ILE A 294 2.42 16.73 -8.93
C ILE A 294 1.84 17.58 -7.79
N THR A 295 0.57 17.37 -7.47
CA THR A 295 -0.13 18.07 -6.39
C THR A 295 0.57 17.88 -5.04
N ASN A 296 0.95 16.65 -4.70
CA ASN A 296 1.64 16.34 -3.45
C ASN A 296 2.99 17.05 -3.35
N ILE A 297 3.77 17.09 -4.44
CA ILE A 297 5.07 17.77 -4.49
C ILE A 297 4.88 19.29 -4.34
N PHE A 298 3.99 19.89 -5.13
CA PHE A 298 3.70 21.33 -5.09
C PHE A 298 3.21 21.77 -3.71
N ARG A 299 2.25 21.04 -3.15
CA ARG A 299 1.74 21.28 -1.80
C ARG A 299 2.84 21.13 -0.74
N ALA A 300 3.73 20.14 -0.89
CA ALA A 300 4.83 19.93 0.03
C ALA A 300 5.79 21.13 0.06
N LEU A 301 6.20 21.64 -1.11
CA LEU A 301 7.07 22.81 -1.22
C LEU A 301 6.41 24.08 -0.69
N ALA A 302 5.13 24.29 -1.01
CA ALA A 302 4.37 25.42 -0.49
C ALA A 302 4.26 25.38 1.05
N LYS A 303 3.93 24.21 1.64
CA LYS A 303 3.86 24.03 3.10
C LYS A 303 5.21 24.26 3.78
N ALA A 304 6.30 23.83 3.15
CA ALA A 304 7.66 24.02 3.63
C ALA A 304 8.22 25.44 3.35
N ARG A 305 7.44 26.32 2.68
CA ARG A 305 7.83 27.67 2.26
C ARG A 305 9.05 27.71 1.33
N LEU A 306 9.21 26.67 0.51
CA LEU A 306 10.27 26.54 -0.48
C LEU A 306 9.78 27.08 -1.83
N PHE A 307 9.53 28.40 -1.90
CA PHE A 307 8.90 29.04 -3.06
C PHE A 307 9.81 29.07 -4.30
N ASP A 308 11.12 29.20 -4.10
CA ASP A 308 12.09 29.15 -5.21
C ASP A 308 12.14 27.76 -5.84
N ASP A 309 12.18 26.71 -5.01
CA ASP A 309 12.10 25.31 -5.45
C ASP A 309 10.78 25.03 -6.16
N PHE A 310 9.66 25.51 -5.61
CA PHE A 310 8.36 25.42 -6.26
C PHE A 310 8.39 26.09 -7.64
N GLY A 311 8.93 27.32 -7.73
CA GLY A 311 9.06 28.06 -8.98
C GLY A 311 9.87 27.33 -10.03
N SER A 312 10.94 26.62 -9.62
CA SER A 312 11.79 25.84 -10.51
C SER A 312 11.08 24.64 -11.17
N LEU A 313 10.02 24.13 -10.53
CA LEU A 313 9.22 22.99 -11.01
C LEU A 313 7.88 23.41 -11.63
N ALA A 314 7.45 24.65 -11.38
CA ALA A 314 6.12 25.14 -11.71
C ALA A 314 5.77 24.95 -13.18
N ARG A 315 6.68 25.28 -14.11
CA ARG A 315 6.43 25.12 -15.55
C ARG A 315 6.10 23.67 -15.92
N ALA A 316 7.02 22.74 -15.64
CA ALA A 316 6.86 21.33 -16.01
C ALA A 316 5.62 20.70 -15.34
N GLY A 317 5.39 20.99 -14.06
CA GLY A 317 4.24 20.43 -13.33
C GLY A 317 2.90 21.03 -13.78
N LEU A 318 2.82 22.34 -14.00
CA LEU A 318 1.58 22.97 -14.47
C LEU A 318 1.25 22.59 -15.91
N ASP A 319 2.24 22.52 -16.80
CA ASP A 319 2.03 22.09 -18.19
C ASP A 319 1.46 20.65 -18.21
N ARG A 320 2.04 19.74 -17.40
CA ARG A 320 1.54 18.36 -17.27
C ARG A 320 0.14 18.30 -16.65
N LEU A 321 -0.14 19.05 -15.59
CA LEU A 321 -1.49 19.12 -15.01
C LEU A 321 -2.51 19.63 -16.05
N GLN A 322 -2.14 20.59 -16.88
CA GLN A 322 -2.99 21.12 -17.94
C GLN A 322 -3.23 20.09 -19.06
N GLU A 323 -2.23 19.28 -19.39
CA GLU A 323 -2.38 18.15 -20.31
C GLU A 323 -3.35 17.11 -19.75
N LEU A 324 -3.14 16.67 -18.51
CA LEU A 324 -3.99 15.69 -17.83
C LEU A 324 -5.43 16.18 -17.70
N HIS A 325 -5.64 17.46 -17.38
CA HIS A 325 -6.97 18.05 -17.27
C HIS A 325 -7.77 18.00 -18.58
N ARG A 326 -7.09 18.08 -19.73
CA ARG A 326 -7.71 17.97 -21.06
C ARG A 326 -8.00 16.53 -21.48
N ALA A 327 -7.46 15.54 -20.77
CA ALA A 327 -7.65 14.14 -21.10
C ALA A 327 -9.10 13.69 -20.80
N PRO A 328 -9.71 12.86 -21.67
CA PRO A 328 -11.01 12.25 -21.38
C PRO A 328 -10.94 11.44 -20.09
N GLY A 329 -11.88 11.63 -19.16
CA GLY A 329 -11.93 10.86 -17.91
C GLY A 329 -11.17 11.46 -16.72
N PHE A 330 -10.55 12.64 -16.86
CA PHE A 330 -9.81 13.29 -15.77
C PHE A 330 -10.62 13.40 -14.46
N ALA A 331 -11.88 13.85 -14.53
CA ALA A 331 -12.74 14.04 -13.37
C ALA A 331 -13.20 12.72 -12.71
N THR A 332 -13.26 11.63 -13.48
CA THR A 332 -13.60 10.29 -12.96
C THR A 332 -12.38 9.58 -12.36
N GLU A 333 -11.18 9.88 -12.85
CA GLU A 333 -9.93 9.23 -12.41
C GLU A 333 -9.25 9.96 -11.25
N ASN A 334 -9.52 11.26 -11.08
CA ASN A 334 -8.87 12.07 -10.05
C ASN A 334 -9.91 12.62 -9.07
N ASN A 335 -9.81 12.21 -7.80
CA ASN A 335 -10.66 12.76 -6.74
C ASN A 335 -10.20 14.20 -6.40
N LEU A 336 -10.95 15.18 -6.90
CA LEU A 336 -10.70 16.62 -6.69
C LEU A 336 -10.66 17.00 -5.20
N GLU A 337 -11.40 16.31 -4.32
CA GLU A 337 -11.36 16.56 -2.87
C GLU A 337 -10.01 16.17 -2.26
N SER A 338 -9.39 15.09 -2.75
CA SER A 338 -8.07 14.65 -2.28
C SER A 338 -6.93 15.54 -2.79
N MET A 339 -7.13 16.18 -3.95
CA MET A 339 -6.17 17.12 -4.55
C MET A 339 -6.20 18.51 -3.89
N GLY A 340 -7.28 18.86 -3.19
CA GLY A 340 -7.41 20.17 -2.52
C GLY A 340 -7.32 21.35 -3.49
N ASN A 341 -7.55 22.57 -3.00
CA ASN A 341 -7.31 23.76 -3.82
C ASN A 341 -5.79 23.97 -3.92
N LEU A 342 -5.23 23.74 -5.11
CA LEU A 342 -3.85 24.06 -5.48
C LEU A 342 -3.66 25.55 -5.70
#